data_AF-A0A6A5UGX5-F1
#
_entry.id   AF-A0A6A5UGX5-F1
#
_cell.length_a   1.000
_cell.length_b   1.000
_cell.length_c   1.000
_cell.angle_alpha   90.00
_cell.angle_beta   90.00
_cell.angle_gamma   90.00
#
_symmetry.space_group_name_H-M   'P 1'
#
loop_
_entity.id
_entity.type
_entity.pdbx_description
1 polymer ?
#
loop_
_entity_poly.entity_id
_entity_poly.type
_entity_poly.pdbx_seq_one_letter_code
_entity_poly.pdbx_strand_id
1 'polypeptide(L)'
;MASLNNSTAYQRYLALPGLPRNCPDFDRNLNNEVIVNLHERKCRLKVLGVPCPAFVGTAGALVQHIELRHHLTCAGRGEARRPSTAKILAANAFYEDLMTEHDRVVAEETTAVRERARIQNLQVGNVKLPAIKILDGEDRGDVRT
;
A
#
# COMPACT_ATOMS: atom_id res chain seq x y z
N MET A 1 13.23 -4.04 -29.07
CA MET A 1 12.86 -5.25 -28.31
C MET A 1 12.09 -4.81 -27.08
N ALA A 2 10.90 -5.37 -26.82
CA ALA A 2 10.18 -5.10 -25.58
C ALA A 2 11.02 -5.63 -24.40
N SER A 3 11.33 -4.75 -23.45
CA SER A 3 12.10 -5.06 -22.24
C SER A 3 11.37 -4.43 -21.07
N LEU A 4 11.11 -5.22 -20.02
CA LEU A 4 10.50 -4.73 -18.78
C LEU A 4 11.32 -3.64 -18.12
N ASN A 5 12.65 -3.65 -18.26
CA ASN A 5 13.49 -2.61 -17.67
C ASN A 5 13.23 -1.21 -18.24
N ASN A 6 12.63 -1.13 -19.44
CA ASN A 6 12.23 0.14 -20.07
C ASN A 6 10.78 0.53 -19.74
N SER A 7 10.03 -0.32 -19.04
CA SER A 7 8.66 0.00 -18.63
C SER A 7 8.68 1.03 -17.49
N THR A 8 8.00 2.15 -17.72
CA THR A 8 7.81 3.18 -16.69
C THR A 8 7.06 2.61 -15.48
N ALA A 9 6.05 1.76 -15.69
CA ALA A 9 5.28 1.15 -14.61
C ALA A 9 6.16 0.24 -13.74
N TYR A 10 7.00 -0.59 -14.35
CA TYR A 10 7.94 -1.44 -13.61
C TYR A 10 8.97 -0.62 -12.83
N GLN A 11 9.53 0.45 -13.43
CA GLN A 11 10.47 1.34 -12.75
C GLN A 11 9.82 2.03 -11.53
N ARG A 12 8.58 2.50 -11.66
CA ARG A 12 7.79 3.05 -10.54
C ARG A 12 7.54 2.02 -9.45
N TYR A 13 7.16 0.80 -9.84
CA TYR A 13 7.01 -0.32 -8.92
C TYR A 13 8.29 -0.56 -8.12
N LEU A 14 9.48 -0.52 -8.73
CA LEU A 14 10.75 -0.67 -8.01
C LEU A 14 11.06 0.49 -7.06
N ALA A 15 10.70 1.71 -7.44
CA ALA A 15 10.97 2.92 -6.64
C ALA A 15 10.13 3.01 -5.36
N LEU A 16 8.98 2.33 -5.29
CA LEU A 16 8.16 2.30 -4.08
C LEU A 16 8.91 1.58 -2.93
N PRO A 17 8.94 2.15 -1.71
CA PRO A 17 9.64 1.53 -0.58
C PRO A 17 8.96 0.25 -0.07
N GLY A 18 7.67 0.07 -0.38
CA GLY A 18 6.88 -1.09 -0.01
C GLY A 18 6.04 -1.62 -1.16
N LEU A 19 5.12 -2.53 -0.83
CA LEU A 19 4.10 -2.97 -1.76
C LEU A 19 3.21 -1.80 -2.18
N PRO A 20 2.78 -1.77 -3.45
CA PRO A 20 1.75 -0.83 -3.88
C PRO A 20 0.46 -0.99 -3.04
N ARG A 21 -0.26 0.11 -2.82
CA ARG A 21 -1.60 0.10 -2.24
C ARG A 21 -2.52 -0.81 -3.06
N ASN A 22 -3.40 -1.53 -2.36
CA ASN A 22 -4.30 -2.53 -2.94
C ASN A 22 -3.62 -3.59 -3.82
N CYS A 23 -2.34 -3.87 -3.58
CA CYS A 23 -1.65 -4.93 -4.31
C CYS A 23 -2.40 -6.27 -4.13
N PRO A 24 -2.77 -6.94 -5.23
CA PRO A 24 -3.50 -8.21 -5.16
C PRO A 24 -2.59 -9.30 -4.61
N ASP A 25 -3.18 -10.36 -4.06
CA ASP A 25 -2.42 -11.57 -3.72
C ASP A 25 -1.93 -12.27 -5.01
N PHE A 26 -1.04 -13.24 -4.88
CA PHE A 26 -0.56 -13.98 -6.04
C PHE A 26 -1.66 -14.83 -6.69
N ASP A 27 -1.63 -14.83 -8.02
CA ASP A 27 -2.40 -15.80 -8.80
C ASP A 27 -1.85 -17.21 -8.58
N ARG A 28 -2.72 -18.20 -8.73
CA ARG A 28 -2.37 -19.61 -8.61
C ARG A 28 -2.72 -20.34 -9.89
N ASN A 29 -1.86 -21.27 -10.29
CA ASN A 29 -2.15 -22.15 -11.42
C ASN A 29 -3.08 -23.31 -11.01
N LEU A 30 -3.39 -24.20 -11.96
CA LEU A 30 -4.24 -25.37 -11.72
C LEU A 30 -3.67 -26.37 -10.69
N ASN A 31 -2.36 -26.34 -10.47
CA ASN A 31 -1.67 -27.16 -9.46
C ASN A 31 -1.59 -26.44 -8.10
N ASN A 32 -2.30 -25.32 -7.94
CA ASN A 32 -2.27 -24.47 -6.75
C ASN A 32 -0.89 -23.83 -6.46
N GLU A 33 0.02 -23.82 -7.43
CA GLU A 33 1.33 -23.20 -7.33
C GLU A 33 1.23 -21.69 -7.55
N VAL A 34 2.01 -20.94 -6.77
CA VAL A 34 2.10 -19.48 -6.83
C VAL A 34 2.75 -19.04 -8.14
N ILE A 35 2.09 -18.14 -8.87
CA ILE A 35 2.60 -17.54 -10.10
C ILE A 35 3.31 -16.23 -9.76
N VAL A 36 4.63 -16.21 -9.88
CA VAL A 36 5.45 -15.00 -9.71
C VAL A 36 5.65 -14.34 -11.08
N ASN A 37 5.35 -13.05 -11.19
CA ASN A 37 5.51 -12.31 -12.44
C ASN A 37 6.98 -12.11 -12.80
N LEU A 38 7.23 -11.87 -14.09
CA LEU A 38 8.58 -11.62 -14.58
C LEU A 38 9.18 -10.40 -13.89
N HIS A 39 10.40 -10.56 -13.37
CA HIS A 39 11.13 -9.57 -12.59
C HIS A 39 10.43 -9.08 -11.31
N GLU A 40 9.42 -9.78 -10.82
CA GLU A 40 8.77 -9.43 -9.56
C GLU A 40 9.75 -9.60 -8.39
N ARG A 41 9.67 -8.69 -7.41
CA ARG A 41 10.67 -8.57 -6.34
C ARG A 41 10.10 -8.35 -4.94
N LYS A 42 8.81 -8.07 -4.82
CA LYS A 42 8.13 -7.80 -3.55
C LYS A 42 7.15 -8.92 -3.29
N CYS A 43 7.17 -9.48 -2.09
CA CYS A 43 6.26 -10.56 -1.73
C CYS A 43 4.86 -9.99 -1.51
N ARG A 44 3.87 -10.42 -2.30
CA ARG A 44 2.48 -9.97 -2.19
C ARG A 44 1.61 -10.79 -1.25
N LEU A 45 2.14 -11.89 -0.71
CA LEU A 45 1.40 -12.76 0.20
C LEU A 45 0.94 -12.01 1.44
N LYS A 46 -0.32 -12.20 1.80
CA LYS A 46 -0.90 -11.67 3.03
C LYS A 46 -0.94 -12.78 4.09
N VAL A 47 -0.16 -12.61 5.14
CA VAL A 47 -0.15 -13.50 6.30
C VAL A 47 -1.05 -12.89 7.36
N LEU A 48 -2.15 -13.56 7.70
CA LEU A 48 -3.14 -13.06 8.65
C LEU A 48 -3.68 -11.66 8.27
N GLY A 49 -3.86 -11.42 6.97
CA GLY A 49 -4.33 -10.13 6.43
C GLY A 49 -3.26 -9.05 6.31
N VAL A 50 -2.04 -9.29 6.81
CA VAL A 50 -0.93 -8.32 6.73
C VAL A 50 0.01 -8.70 5.57
N PRO A 51 0.34 -7.77 4.67
CA PRO A 51 1.28 -8.04 3.59
C PRO A 51 2.68 -8.38 4.10
N CYS A 52 3.32 -9.37 3.49
CA CYS A 52 4.72 -9.71 3.77
C CYS A 52 5.64 -8.51 3.41
N PRO A 53 6.53 -8.07 4.31
CA PRO A 53 7.39 -6.91 4.04
C PRO A 53 8.59 -7.23 3.15
N ALA A 54 8.72 -8.46 2.65
CA ALA A 54 9.92 -8.90 1.95
C ALA A 54 10.07 -8.22 0.58
N PHE A 55 11.25 -7.63 0.37
CA PHE A 55 11.72 -7.10 -0.91
C PHE A 55 13.09 -7.70 -1.21
N VAL A 56 13.21 -8.38 -2.35
CA VAL A 56 14.40 -9.17 -2.71
C VAL A 56 15.08 -8.63 -3.97
N GLY A 57 16.27 -9.15 -4.28
CA GLY A 57 17.08 -8.72 -5.44
C GLY A 57 16.54 -9.17 -6.80
N THR A 58 15.92 -10.35 -6.87
CA THR A 58 15.52 -11.01 -8.13
C THR A 58 14.24 -11.81 -7.96
N ALA A 59 13.57 -12.14 -9.06
CA ALA A 59 12.40 -13.03 -9.04
C ALA A 59 12.73 -14.44 -8.51
N GLY A 60 13.93 -14.96 -8.81
CA GLY A 60 14.38 -16.24 -8.26
C GLY A 60 14.53 -16.21 -6.73
N ALA A 61 15.06 -15.11 -6.19
CA ALA A 61 15.11 -14.91 -4.74
C ALA A 61 13.70 -14.76 -4.13
N LEU A 62 12.72 -14.24 -4.90
CA LEU A 62 11.34 -14.10 -4.43
C LEU A 62 10.66 -15.47 -4.35
N VAL A 63 10.84 -16.30 -5.37
CA VAL A 63 10.41 -17.70 -5.37
C VAL A 63 10.98 -18.44 -4.16
N GLN A 64 12.29 -18.35 -3.94
CA GLN A 64 12.93 -18.99 -2.78
C GLN A 64 12.36 -18.46 -1.46
N HIS A 65 12.14 -17.14 -1.36
CA HIS A 65 11.53 -16.55 -0.18
C HIS A 65 10.13 -17.13 0.08
N ILE A 66 9.28 -17.23 -0.95
CA ILE A 66 7.92 -17.77 -0.84
C ILE A 66 7.96 -19.23 -0.38
N GLU A 67 8.81 -20.05 -1.00
CA GLU A 67 8.93 -21.47 -0.66
C GLU A 67 9.40 -21.68 0.78
N LEU A 68 10.43 -20.93 1.21
CA LEU A 68 11.03 -21.14 2.54
C LEU A 68 10.25 -20.47 3.68
N ARG A 69 9.66 -19.30 3.45
CA ARG A 69 9.01 -18.50 4.50
C ARG A 69 7.51 -18.70 4.56
N HIS A 70 6.88 -19.05 3.45
CA HIS A 70 5.44 -19.25 3.38
C HIS A 70 5.05 -20.70 3.11
N HIS A 71 6.02 -21.60 2.92
CA HIS A 71 5.79 -23.04 2.70
C HIS A 71 4.84 -23.32 1.52
N LEU A 72 4.92 -22.50 0.47
CA LEU A 72 4.15 -22.62 -0.76
C LEU A 72 5.06 -23.00 -1.94
N THR A 73 4.53 -23.72 -2.92
CA THR A 73 5.24 -24.02 -4.16
C THR A 73 5.05 -22.91 -5.18
N CYS A 74 6.10 -22.57 -5.93
CA CYS A 74 6.03 -21.58 -7.02
C CYS A 74 6.13 -22.26 -8.39
N ALA A 75 5.34 -21.78 -9.35
CA ALA A 75 5.37 -22.25 -10.73
C ALA A 75 6.67 -21.78 -11.44
N GLY A 76 7.11 -22.54 -12.45
CA GLY A 76 8.18 -22.11 -13.37
C GLY A 76 9.62 -22.25 -12.84
N ARG A 77 9.83 -23.09 -11.81
CA ARG A 77 11.16 -23.42 -11.28
C ARG A 77 12.08 -23.92 -12.42
N GLY A 78 13.21 -23.24 -12.63
CA GLY A 78 14.23 -23.69 -13.59
C GLY A 78 13.99 -23.32 -15.05
N GLU A 79 13.07 -22.41 -15.38
CA GLU A 79 12.99 -21.84 -16.73
C GLU A 79 14.22 -20.94 -17.01
N ALA A 80 15.36 -21.53 -17.37
CA ALA A 80 16.57 -20.84 -17.82
C ALA A 80 16.46 -20.28 -19.25
N ARG A 81 15.25 -20.27 -19.83
CA ARG A 81 15.02 -19.74 -21.18
C ARG A 81 14.75 -18.24 -21.13
N ARG A 82 15.30 -17.53 -22.10
CA ARG A 82 14.98 -16.12 -22.37
C ARG A 82 13.45 -15.96 -22.39
N PRO A 83 12.88 -15.01 -21.63
CA PRO A 83 11.44 -14.80 -21.62
C PRO A 83 10.92 -14.53 -23.03
N SER A 84 9.81 -15.14 -23.40
CA SER A 84 9.13 -14.84 -24.66
C SER A 84 8.58 -13.42 -24.65
N THR A 85 8.42 -12.82 -25.83
CA THR A 85 7.79 -11.50 -25.97
C THR A 85 6.40 -11.47 -25.29
N ALA A 86 5.63 -12.55 -25.39
CA ALA A 86 4.33 -12.66 -24.73
C ALA A 86 4.43 -12.57 -23.20
N LYS A 87 5.41 -13.24 -22.58
CA LYS A 87 5.65 -13.15 -21.12
C LYS A 87 6.06 -11.74 -20.71
N ILE A 88 6.85 -11.05 -21.52
CA ILE A 88 7.26 -9.65 -21.26
C ILE A 88 6.05 -8.71 -21.34
N LEU A 89 5.20 -8.85 -22.35
CA LEU A 89 3.99 -8.03 -22.51
C LEU A 89 2.99 -8.27 -21.37
N ALA A 90 2.76 -9.53 -20.98
CA ALA A 90 1.86 -9.87 -19.87
C ALA A 90 2.34 -9.26 -18.54
N ALA A 91 3.63 -9.38 -18.25
CA ALA A 91 4.20 -8.76 -17.05
C ALA A 91 4.15 -7.23 -17.13
N ASN A 92 4.34 -6.62 -18.30
CA ASN A 92 4.19 -5.17 -18.44
C ASN A 92 2.76 -4.70 -18.13
N ALA A 93 1.75 -5.39 -18.68
CA ALA A 93 0.34 -5.12 -18.39
C ALA A 93 0.04 -5.25 -16.90
N PHE A 94 0.55 -6.31 -16.24
CA PHE A 94 0.42 -6.46 -14.80
C PHE A 94 0.96 -5.26 -14.01
N TYR A 95 2.15 -4.75 -14.34
CA TYR A 95 2.71 -3.59 -13.64
C TYR A 95 1.94 -2.30 -13.96
N GLU A 96 1.44 -2.13 -15.18
CA GLU A 96 0.60 -0.98 -15.56
C GLU A 96 -0.70 -0.96 -14.75
N ASP A 97 -1.40 -2.09 -14.67
CA ASP A 97 -2.63 -2.24 -13.89
C ASP A 97 -2.37 -1.99 -12.40
N LEU A 98 -1.30 -2.57 -11.87
CA LEU A 98 -0.91 -2.41 -10.47
C LEU A 98 -0.60 -0.95 -10.12
N MET A 99 0.05 -0.21 -11.01
CA MET A 99 0.37 1.21 -10.80
C MET A 99 -0.83 2.12 -11.01
N THR A 100 -1.72 1.77 -11.93
CA THR A 100 -3.00 2.48 -12.12
C THR A 100 -3.85 2.39 -10.87
N GLU A 101 -4.00 1.20 -10.30
CA GLU A 101 -4.79 1.01 -9.07
C GLU A 101 -4.14 1.71 -7.87
N HIS A 102 -2.81 1.63 -7.74
CA HIS A 102 -2.08 2.37 -6.72
C HIS A 102 -2.38 3.87 -6.78
N ASP A 103 -2.31 4.47 -7.98
CA ASP A 103 -2.50 5.90 -8.15
C ASP A 103 -3.95 6.33 -7.88
N ARG A 104 -4.92 5.51 -8.30
CA ARG A 104 -6.34 5.70 -7.99
C ARG A 104 -6.55 5.78 -6.47
N VAL A 105 -6.01 4.81 -5.73
CA VAL A 105 -6.16 4.74 -4.27
C VAL A 105 -5.48 5.93 -3.58
N VAL A 106 -4.27 6.29 -3.99
CA VAL A 106 -3.56 7.45 -3.43
C VAL A 106 -4.32 8.76 -3.70
N ALA A 107 -4.93 8.92 -4.87
CA ALA A 107 -5.75 10.09 -5.19
C ALA A 107 -7.01 10.16 -4.32
N GLU A 108 -7.69 9.03 -4.10
CA GLU A 108 -8.86 8.93 -3.22
C GLU A 108 -8.50 9.26 -1.77
N GLU A 109 -7.43 8.67 -1.23
CA GLU A 109 -6.95 8.95 0.12
C GLU A 109 -6.57 10.43 0.28
N THR A 110 -5.85 10.99 -0.69
CA THR A 110 -5.45 12.41 -0.67
C THR A 110 -6.67 13.32 -0.66
N THR A 111 -7.69 13.00 -1.45
CA THR A 111 -8.94 13.77 -1.48
C THR A 111 -9.68 13.66 -0.15
N ALA A 112 -9.77 12.46 0.43
CA ALA A 112 -10.41 12.24 1.72
C ALA A 112 -9.65 12.91 2.88
N VAL A 113 -8.32 13.00 2.82
CA VAL A 113 -7.49 13.73 3.79
C VAL A 113 -7.74 15.24 3.68
N ARG A 114 -7.75 15.78 2.45
CA ARG A 114 -8.05 17.20 2.21
C ARG A 114 -9.44 17.58 2.72
N GLU A 115 -10.44 16.74 2.48
CA GLU A 115 -11.81 17.00 2.95
C GLU A 115 -11.90 16.93 4.48
N ARG A 116 -11.26 15.94 5.12
CA ARG A 116 -11.18 15.87 6.59
C ARG A 116 -10.51 17.11 7.19
N ALA A 117 -9.41 17.58 6.60
CA ALA A 117 -8.76 18.80 7.04
C ALA A 117 -9.65 20.05 6.87
N ARG A 118 -10.43 20.12 5.78
CA ARG A 118 -11.39 21.21 5.55
C ARG A 118 -12.48 21.25 6.63
N ILE A 119 -13.08 20.10 6.96
CA ILE A 119 -14.11 19.98 8.00
C ILE A 119 -13.54 20.38 9.37
N GLN A 120 -12.34 19.89 9.71
CA GLN A 120 -11.70 20.22 10.97
C GLN A 120 -11.42 21.73 11.10
N ASN A 121 -10.94 22.37 10.03
CA ASN A 121 -10.70 23.82 10.02
C ASN A 121 -12.00 24.64 10.18
N LEU A 122 -13.12 24.18 9.62
CA LEU A 122 -14.44 24.81 9.82
C LEU A 122 -14.94 24.67 11.27
N GLN A 123 -14.65 23.55 11.95
CA GLN A 123 -15.04 23.32 13.35
C GLN A 123 -14.22 24.17 14.33
N VAL A 124 -12.93 24.40 14.05
CA VAL A 124 -12.06 25.26 14.88
C VAL A 124 -12.37 26.74 14.67
N GLY A 125 -12.89 27.12 13.50
CA GLY A 125 -13.16 28.50 13.12
C GLY A 125 -14.34 29.20 13.81
N ASN A 126 -15.06 28.57 14.76
CA ASN A 126 -16.32 29.13 15.28
C ASN A 126 -16.59 28.94 16.78
N VAL A 127 -15.58 29.02 17.65
CA VAL A 127 -15.82 29.11 19.10
C VAL A 127 -15.05 30.29 19.70
N LYS A 128 -15.68 31.47 19.71
CA LYS A 128 -15.41 32.50 20.72
C LYS A 128 -16.21 32.12 21.96
N LEU A 129 -15.59 31.39 22.89
CA LEU A 129 -16.13 31.26 24.24
C LEU A 129 -16.17 32.68 24.84
N PRO A 130 -17.34 33.19 25.24
CA PRO A 130 -17.39 34.45 25.96
C PRO A 130 -16.63 34.28 27.28
N ALA A 131 -15.87 35.31 27.66
CA ALA A 131 -15.20 35.35 28.96
C ALA A 131 -16.25 35.18 30.05
N ILE A 132 -16.23 34.03 30.73
CA ILE A 132 -17.02 33.80 31.94
C ILE A 132 -16.46 34.76 32.98
N LYS A 133 -17.18 35.84 33.27
CA LYS A 133 -16.92 36.64 34.47
C LYS A 133 -17.35 35.78 35.65
N ILE A 134 -16.38 35.21 36.36
CA ILE A 134 -16.60 34.70 37.70
C ILE A 134 -17.01 35.93 38.50
N LEU A 135 -18.25 35.96 38.98
CA LEU A 135 -18.69 36.99 39.90
C LEU A 135 -17.93 36.73 41.20
N ASP A 136 -17.01 37.63 41.51
CA ASP A 136 -16.34 37.67 42.81
C ASP A 136 -17.44 37.76 43.87
N GLY A 137 -17.56 36.71 44.68
CA GLY A 137 -18.45 36.67 45.82
C GLY A 137 -17.90 37.58 46.92
N GLU A 138 -18.14 38.89 46.80
CA GLU A 138 -18.05 39.80 47.93
C GLU A 138 -19.24 39.60 48.87
N ASP A 139 -18.93 38.90 49.96
CA ASP A 139 -19.15 39.34 51.34
C ASP A 139 -20.51 39.99 51.68
N ARG A 140 -21.35 39.23 52.41
CA ARG A 140 -22.41 39.80 53.26
C ARG A 140 -22.60 38.95 54.52
N GLY A 141 -21.99 39.42 55.60
CA GLY A 141 -22.77 39.88 56.75
C GLY A 141 -22.85 38.92 57.94
N ASP A 142 -22.16 39.32 59.00
CA ASP A 142 -22.46 39.00 60.41
C ASP A 142 -23.96 38.86 60.69
N VAL A 143 -24.34 37.78 61.36
CA VAL A 143 -25.44 37.80 62.34
C VAL A 143 -25.00 37.05 63.59
N ARG A 144 -24.63 37.82 64.61
CA ARG A 144 -24.77 37.42 66.01
C ARG A 144 -26.25 37.28 66.35
N THR A 145 -26.65 36.14 66.89
CA THR A 145 -27.32 36.03 68.21
C THR A 145 -27.37 34.58 68.64
#